data_AF-A0AAW0XQG0-F1
#
_entry.id   AF-A0AAW0XQG0-F1
#
_cell.length_a   1.000
_cell.length_b   1.000
_cell.length_c   1.000
_cell.angle_alpha   90.00
_cell.angle_beta   90.00
_cell.angle_gamma   90.00
#
_symmetry.space_group_name_H-M   'P 1'
#
loop_
_entity.id
_entity.type
_entity.pdbx_description
1 polymer ?
#
loop_
_entity_poly.entity_id
_entity_poly.type
_entity_poly.pdbx_seq_one_letter_code
_entity_poly.pdbx_strand_id
1 'polypeptide(L)'
;LDLVSLFPLDFLQFVIGTHPIIRFPRFIKVYRVYNYYYMVESRTLYPNMWRVMNLIHILLLLAHWFGCFYYMLSEAEHFRGDWTYPYHDDSAFKTLSRKYLGSVYWSTLTLTTIGDLPTPETNRQYIFTIVSYLIGVFIFATIVG
;
A
#
# COMPACT_ATOMS: atom_id res chain seq x y z
N LEU A 1 -12.01 18.98 -9.86
CA LEU A 1 -11.44 18.00 -8.91
C LEU A 1 -12.05 18.14 -7.52
N ASP A 2 -12.11 19.34 -6.95
CA ASP A 2 -12.64 19.53 -5.59
C ASP A 2 -14.11 19.12 -5.43
N LEU A 3 -14.98 19.44 -6.39
CA LEU A 3 -16.40 19.03 -6.38
C LEU A 3 -16.60 17.49 -6.43
N VAL A 4 -15.75 16.78 -7.17
CA VAL A 4 -15.79 15.30 -7.26
C VAL A 4 -15.28 14.67 -5.95
N SER A 5 -14.29 15.28 -5.31
CA SER A 5 -13.74 14.83 -4.03
C SER A 5 -14.61 15.17 -2.80
N LEU A 6 -15.53 16.12 -2.96
CA LEU A 6 -16.55 16.51 -1.98
C LEU A 6 -17.89 15.84 -2.25
N PHE A 7 -17.99 15.03 -3.32
CA PHE A 7 -19.22 14.31 -3.61
C PHE A 7 -19.55 13.42 -2.41
N PRO A 8 -20.75 13.54 -1.82
CA PRO A 8 -21.08 12.98 -0.52
C PRO A 8 -21.39 11.48 -0.64
N LEU A 9 -20.41 10.70 -1.11
CA LEU A 9 -20.48 9.24 -1.26
C LEU A 9 -20.62 8.52 0.08
N ASP A 10 -20.37 9.21 1.19
CA ASP A 10 -20.65 8.71 2.54
C ASP A 10 -22.17 8.56 2.80
N PHE A 11 -23.05 9.27 2.08
CA PHE A 11 -24.51 9.03 2.18
C PHE A 11 -24.93 7.75 1.46
N LEU A 12 -24.19 7.34 0.42
CA LEU A 12 -24.41 6.07 -0.27
C LEU A 12 -24.08 4.87 0.65
N GLN A 13 -23.18 5.08 1.61
CA GLN A 13 -22.78 4.09 2.62
C GLN A 13 -23.93 3.75 3.60
N PHE A 14 -24.87 4.66 3.83
CA PHE A 14 -26.07 4.38 4.64
C PHE A 14 -27.04 3.39 3.96
N VAL A 15 -27.00 3.27 2.64
CA VAL A 15 -27.94 2.43 1.87
C VAL A 15 -27.35 1.07 1.49
N ILE A 16 -26.05 1.00 1.20
CA ILE A 16 -25.38 -0.18 0.62
C ILE A 16 -24.63 -1.02 1.68
N GLY A 17 -24.46 -0.50 2.89
CA GLY A 17 -23.63 -1.11 3.94
C GLY A 17 -22.21 -0.55 3.95
N THR A 18 -21.46 -0.82 5.02
CA THR A 18 -20.12 -0.24 5.23
C THR A 18 -19.06 -0.89 4.32
N HIS A 19 -19.00 -0.47 3.05
CA HIS A 19 -17.93 -0.83 2.13
C HIS A 19 -16.86 0.28 2.09
N PRO A 20 -15.65 0.07 2.64
CA PRO A 20 -14.60 1.10 2.69
C PRO A 20 -14.11 1.59 1.32
N ILE A 21 -14.31 0.79 0.26
CA ILE A 21 -13.90 1.08 -1.12
C ILE A 21 -14.61 2.32 -1.69
N ILE A 22 -15.80 2.65 -1.20
CA ILE A 22 -16.57 3.82 -1.64
C ILE A 22 -15.86 5.16 -1.30
N ARG A 23 -14.88 5.14 -0.38
CA ARG A 23 -14.10 6.32 0.01
C ARG A 23 -12.88 6.61 -0.89
N PHE A 24 -12.59 5.74 -1.87
CA PHE A 24 -11.45 5.88 -2.78
C PHE A 24 -11.40 7.21 -3.55
N PRO A 25 -12.51 7.89 -3.89
CA PRO A 25 -12.49 9.20 -4.56
C PRO A 25 -11.82 10.32 -3.74
N ARG A 26 -11.58 10.12 -2.44
CA ARG A 26 -10.82 11.08 -1.62
C ARG A 26 -9.33 11.15 -2.03
N PHE A 27 -8.77 10.13 -2.66
CA PHE A 27 -7.40 10.15 -3.20
C PHE A 27 -7.22 11.14 -4.35
N ILE A 28 -8.31 11.66 -4.94
CA ILE A 28 -8.26 12.71 -5.98
C ILE A 28 -7.61 14.00 -5.46
N LYS A 29 -7.55 14.22 -4.14
CA LYS A 29 -6.89 15.39 -3.53
C LYS A 29 -5.35 15.32 -3.50
N VAL A 30 -4.72 14.29 -4.08
CA VAL A 30 -3.24 14.18 -4.17
C VAL A 30 -2.60 15.40 -4.84
N TYR A 31 -3.31 16.13 -5.72
CA TYR A 31 -2.83 17.38 -6.30
C TYR A 31 -2.39 18.42 -5.24
N ARG A 32 -3.05 18.43 -4.07
CA ARG A 32 -2.72 19.36 -2.98
C ARG A 32 -1.43 18.99 -2.28
N VAL A 33 -1.12 17.69 -2.20
CA VAL A 33 0.15 17.19 -1.66
C VAL A 33 1.31 17.61 -2.55
N TYR A 34 1.14 17.57 -3.89
CA TYR A 34 2.16 18.06 -4.83
C TYR A 34 2.47 19.56 -4.64
N ASN A 35 1.42 20.38 -4.52
CA ASN A 35 1.59 21.82 -4.27
C ASN A 35 2.28 22.10 -2.92
N TYR A 36 1.96 21.31 -1.89
CA TYR A 36 2.63 21.40 -0.59
C TYR A 36 4.10 20.98 -0.67
N TYR A 37 4.42 19.89 -1.38
CA TYR A 37 5.78 19.41 -1.59
C TYR A 37 6.67 20.53 -2.18
N TYR A 38 6.21 21.16 -3.26
CA TYR A 38 6.94 22.25 -3.92
C TYR A 38 7.09 23.49 -3.01
N MET A 39 6.03 23.84 -2.28
CA MET A 39 6.07 24.96 -1.34
C MET A 39 7.11 24.72 -0.22
N VAL A 40 7.16 23.53 0.35
CA VAL A 40 8.12 23.22 1.43
C VAL A 40 9.54 23.14 0.91
N GLU A 41 9.76 22.50 -0.25
CA GLU A 41 11.09 22.44 -0.86
C GLU A 41 11.68 23.83 -1.09
N SER A 42 10.86 24.81 -1.51
CA SER A 42 11.29 26.20 -1.72
C SER A 42 11.60 26.98 -0.43
N ARG A 43 11.11 26.53 0.73
CA ARG A 43 11.22 27.24 2.02
C ARG A 43 12.17 26.57 3.01
N THR A 44 12.62 25.35 2.74
CA THR A 44 13.46 24.59 3.64
C THR A 44 14.95 24.96 3.47
N LEU A 45 15.63 25.16 4.61
CA LEU A 45 17.06 25.48 4.67
C LEU A 45 17.97 24.29 4.26
N TYR A 46 17.43 23.06 4.29
CA TYR A 46 18.12 21.81 3.97
C TYR A 46 17.35 21.00 2.91
N PRO A 47 17.41 21.37 1.62
CA PRO A 47 16.59 20.74 0.57
C PRO A 47 16.85 19.24 0.40
N ASN A 48 18.10 18.80 0.56
CA ASN A 48 18.47 17.39 0.46
C ASN A 48 17.83 16.53 1.56
N MET A 49 17.74 17.04 2.79
CA MET A 49 17.08 16.34 3.90
C MET A 49 15.58 16.19 3.63
N TRP A 50 14.93 17.27 3.13
CA TRP A 50 13.51 17.22 2.75
C TRP A 50 13.25 16.20 1.64
N ARG A 51 14.13 16.14 0.63
CA ARG A 51 14.05 15.17 -0.46
C ARG A 51 14.08 13.73 0.06
N VAL A 52 15.03 13.39 0.93
CA VAL A 52 15.14 12.05 1.55
C VAL A 52 13.91 11.72 2.38
N MET A 53 13.42 12.65 3.21
CA MET A 53 12.23 12.44 4.02
C MET A 53 10.98 12.14 3.19
N ASN A 54 10.81 12.84 2.05
CA ASN A 54 9.69 12.57 1.14
C ASN A 54 9.81 11.21 0.45
N LEU A 55 11.02 10.81 0.04
CA LEU A 55 11.25 9.48 -0.53
C LEU A 55 10.92 8.37 0.47
N ILE A 56 11.35 8.52 1.73
CA ILE A 56 10.99 7.60 2.82
C ILE A 56 9.48 7.56 3.01
N HIS A 57 8.80 8.71 3.01
CA HIS A 57 7.34 8.78 3.15
C HIS A 57 6.61 8.06 2.01
N ILE A 58 7.04 8.26 0.76
CA ILE A 58 6.49 7.58 -0.41
C ILE A 58 6.69 6.06 -0.30
N LEU A 59 7.88 5.61 0.11
CA LEU A 59 8.17 4.20 0.30
C LEU A 59 7.27 3.56 1.36
N LEU A 60 7.07 4.23 2.51
CA LEU A 60 6.20 3.75 3.58
C LEU A 60 4.73 3.67 3.15
N LEU A 61 4.25 4.65 2.38
CA LEU A 61 2.90 4.61 1.82
C LEU A 61 2.73 3.42 0.88
N LEU A 62 3.70 3.16 0.01
CA LEU A 62 3.65 2.02 -0.91
C LEU A 62 3.68 0.69 -0.15
N ALA A 63 4.54 0.54 0.85
CA ALA A 63 4.54 -0.65 1.71
C ALA A 63 3.17 -0.86 2.39
N HIS A 64 2.55 0.19 2.92
CA HIS A 64 1.21 0.11 3.48
C HIS A 64 0.19 -0.37 2.44
N TRP A 65 0.17 0.21 1.25
CA TRP A 65 -0.78 -0.12 0.19
C TRP A 65 -0.61 -1.55 -0.33
N PHE A 66 0.61 -1.95 -0.68
CA PHE A 66 0.89 -3.32 -1.14
C PHE A 66 0.62 -4.35 -0.05
N GLY A 67 0.94 -4.05 1.22
CA GLY A 67 0.61 -4.91 2.35
C GLY A 67 -0.90 -5.06 2.55
N CYS A 68 -1.67 -3.97 2.48
CA CYS A 68 -3.12 -4.02 2.58
C CYS A 68 -3.75 -4.81 1.42
N PHE A 69 -3.28 -4.63 0.19
CA PHE A 69 -3.75 -5.42 -0.95
C PHE A 69 -3.37 -6.90 -0.85
N TYR A 70 -2.17 -7.21 -0.35
CA TYR A 70 -1.74 -8.58 -0.09
C TYR A 70 -2.68 -9.29 0.89
N TYR A 71 -3.04 -8.63 2.01
CA TYR A 71 -3.99 -9.18 2.97
C TYR A 71 -5.39 -9.36 2.37
N MET A 72 -5.87 -8.36 1.62
CA MET A 72 -7.17 -8.42 0.94
C MET A 72 -7.23 -9.54 -0.10
N LEU A 73 -6.15 -9.76 -0.86
CA LEU A 73 -6.06 -10.85 -1.82
C LEU A 73 -6.00 -12.22 -1.11
N SER A 74 -5.28 -12.29 0.01
CA SER A 74 -5.24 -13.50 0.86
C SER A 74 -6.63 -13.84 1.41
N GLU A 75 -7.40 -12.84 1.85
CA GLU A 75 -8.79 -13.02 2.30
C GLU A 75 -9.71 -13.48 1.16
N ALA A 76 -9.54 -12.93 -0.05
CA ALA A 76 -10.31 -13.31 -1.23
C ALA A 76 -10.03 -14.74 -1.75
N GLU A 77 -8.85 -15.30 -1.47
CA GLU A 77 -8.47 -16.69 -1.77
C GLU A 77 -8.70 -17.63 -0.56
N HIS A 78 -9.36 -17.14 0.50
CA HIS A 78 -9.63 -17.89 1.74
C HIS A 78 -8.38 -18.43 2.44
N PHE A 79 -7.27 -17.69 2.40
CA PHE A 79 -5.99 -18.06 3.03
C PHE A 79 -5.46 -19.44 2.60
N ARG A 80 -5.71 -19.82 1.34
CA ARG A 80 -5.23 -21.07 0.76
C ARG A 80 -3.87 -20.85 0.09
N GLY A 81 -2.89 -21.66 0.49
CA GLY A 81 -1.55 -21.71 -0.12
C GLY A 81 -0.48 -21.01 0.72
N ASP A 82 0.76 -21.45 0.54
CA ASP A 82 1.92 -21.01 1.33
C ASP A 82 2.29 -19.55 1.07
N TRP A 83 1.90 -19.02 -0.11
CA TRP A 83 2.06 -17.60 -0.45
C TRP A 83 1.16 -16.67 0.35
N THR A 84 0.01 -17.15 0.82
CA THR A 84 -0.98 -16.30 1.49
C THR A 84 -0.61 -16.03 2.94
N TYR A 85 -1.24 -15.01 3.54
CA TYR A 85 -1.06 -14.78 4.97
C TYR A 85 -1.43 -16.04 5.77
N PRO A 86 -0.53 -16.59 6.60
CA PRO A 86 -0.79 -17.83 7.34
C PRO A 86 -1.83 -17.57 8.42
N TYR A 87 -3.09 -17.73 8.06
CA TYR A 87 -4.23 -17.68 8.97
C TYR A 87 -4.44 -19.07 9.56
N HIS A 88 -3.49 -19.52 10.39
CA HIS A 88 -3.70 -20.70 11.20
C HIS A 88 -4.58 -20.37 12.40
N ASP A 89 -5.31 -21.36 12.92
CA ASP A 89 -6.22 -21.21 14.06
C ASP A 89 -5.55 -20.80 15.38
N ASP A 90 -4.23 -20.60 15.35
CA ASP A 90 -3.43 -20.12 16.46
C ASP A 90 -3.85 -18.71 16.90
N SER A 91 -4.08 -18.58 18.21
CA SER A 91 -4.53 -17.33 18.85
C SER A 91 -3.61 -16.14 18.57
N ALA A 92 -2.32 -16.38 18.30
CA ALA A 92 -1.32 -15.36 18.01
C ALA A 92 -1.51 -14.63 16.67
N PHE A 93 -2.13 -15.26 15.67
CA PHE A 93 -2.34 -14.69 14.32
C PHE A 93 -3.67 -13.95 14.16
N LYS A 94 -4.51 -13.93 15.22
CA LYS A 94 -5.83 -13.27 15.19
C LYS A 94 -5.75 -11.75 15.40
N THR A 95 -4.73 -11.27 16.11
CA THR A 95 -4.60 -9.84 16.45
C THR A 95 -4.39 -8.96 15.22
N LEU A 96 -5.11 -7.83 15.16
CA LEU A 96 -5.02 -6.86 14.06
C LEU A 96 -3.57 -6.38 13.81
N SER A 97 -2.82 -6.14 14.88
CA SER A 97 -1.41 -5.71 14.79
C SER A 97 -0.55 -6.76 14.09
N ARG A 98 -0.75 -8.05 14.38
CA ARG A 98 0.01 -9.14 13.77
C ARG A 98 -0.32 -9.31 12.29
N LYS A 99 -1.59 -9.17 11.91
CA LYS A 99 -2.04 -9.17 10.51
C LYS A 99 -1.40 -8.04 9.72
N TYR A 100 -1.45 -6.83 10.28
CA TYR A 100 -0.86 -5.65 9.66
C TYR A 100 0.66 -5.75 9.52
N LEU A 101 1.37 -6.07 10.62
CA LEU A 101 2.83 -6.17 10.61
C LEU A 101 3.33 -7.28 9.67
N GLY A 102 2.67 -8.44 9.63
CA GLY A 102 3.03 -9.51 8.70
C GLY A 102 2.83 -9.11 7.23
N SER A 103 1.74 -8.41 6.92
CA SER A 103 1.45 -7.96 5.56
C SER A 103 2.39 -6.83 5.11
N VAL A 104 2.72 -5.91 6.01
CA VAL A 104 3.70 -4.85 5.74
C VAL A 104 5.11 -5.44 5.58
N TYR A 105 5.47 -6.44 6.39
CA TYR A 105 6.73 -7.16 6.25
C TYR A 105 6.86 -7.82 4.87
N TRP A 106 5.83 -8.55 4.44
CA TRP A 106 5.77 -9.15 3.09
C TRP A 106 5.94 -8.08 1.99
N SER A 107 5.22 -6.97 2.10
CA SER A 107 5.30 -5.88 1.12
C SER A 107 6.68 -5.22 1.08
N THR A 108 7.33 -5.09 2.24
CA THR A 108 8.65 -4.46 2.35
C THR A 108 9.68 -5.33 1.66
N LEU A 109 9.70 -6.64 1.93
CA LEU A 109 10.60 -7.60 1.27
C LEU A 109 10.45 -7.59 -0.26
N THR A 110 9.21 -7.46 -0.73
CA THR A 110 8.89 -7.40 -2.17
C THR A 110 9.39 -6.09 -2.78
N LEU A 111 9.10 -4.95 -2.13
CA LEU A 111 9.49 -3.62 -2.61
C LEU A 111 11.00 -3.39 -2.57
N THR A 112 11.70 -3.96 -1.60
CA THR A 112 13.17 -3.90 -1.51
C THR A 112 13.88 -4.98 -2.31
N THR A 113 13.13 -5.80 -3.06
CA THR A 113 13.65 -6.87 -3.94
C THR A 113 14.51 -7.92 -3.22
N ILE A 114 14.33 -8.08 -1.90
CA ILE A 114 15.02 -9.13 -1.12
C ILE A 114 14.48 -10.52 -1.52
N GLY A 115 13.17 -10.61 -1.79
CA GLY A 115 12.55 -11.70 -2.53
C GLY A 115 12.53 -13.08 -1.86
N ASP A 116 12.80 -13.17 -0.56
CA ASP A 116 12.72 -14.42 0.21
C ASP A 116 11.27 -14.75 0.60
N LEU A 117 10.43 -14.94 -0.43
CA LEU A 117 9.00 -15.15 -0.29
C LEU A 117 8.59 -16.47 -0.94
N PRO A 118 7.64 -17.21 -0.33
CA PRO A 118 7.08 -18.43 -0.90
C PRO A 118 6.57 -18.20 -2.33
N THR A 119 6.64 -19.23 -3.17
CA THR A 119 6.21 -19.12 -4.57
C THR A 119 4.69 -18.98 -4.68
N PRO A 120 4.17 -18.05 -5.51
CA PRO A 120 2.75 -17.94 -5.78
C PRO A 120 2.16 -19.24 -6.34
N GLU A 121 0.92 -19.56 -6.01
CA GLU A 121 0.22 -20.77 -6.47
C GLU A 121 -0.86 -20.45 -7.51
N THR A 122 -1.54 -19.31 -7.38
CA THR A 122 -2.63 -18.92 -8.29
C THR A 122 -2.21 -17.85 -9.30
N ASN A 123 -2.82 -17.85 -10.49
CA ASN A 123 -2.57 -16.84 -11.52
C ASN A 123 -2.74 -15.39 -11.00
N ARG A 124 -3.69 -15.17 -10.08
CA ARG A 124 -3.92 -13.87 -9.44
C ARG A 124 -2.73 -13.45 -8.57
N GLN A 125 -2.19 -14.37 -7.78
CA GLN A 125 -1.02 -14.13 -6.94
C GLN A 125 0.23 -13.85 -7.81
N TYR A 126 0.40 -14.57 -8.92
CA TYR A 126 1.49 -14.33 -9.88
C TYR A 126 1.41 -12.92 -10.48
N ILE A 127 0.24 -12.52 -11.00
CA ILE A 127 0.06 -11.19 -11.59
C ILE A 127 0.37 -10.10 -10.55
N PHE A 128 -0.17 -10.23 -9.33
CA PHE A 128 0.06 -9.27 -8.26
C PHE A 128 1.55 -9.18 -7.89
N THR A 129 2.22 -10.32 -7.74
CA THR A 129 3.65 -10.40 -7.37
C THR A 129 4.55 -9.83 -8.46
N ILE A 130 4.26 -10.09 -9.75
CA ILE A 130 5.03 -9.51 -10.86
C ILE A 130 4.89 -7.99 -10.88
N VAL A 131 3.66 -7.48 -10.74
CA VAL A 131 3.40 -6.04 -10.73
C VAL A 131 4.08 -5.36 -9.55
N SER A 132 4.03 -5.95 -8.36
CA SER A 132 4.68 -5.39 -7.17
C SER A 132 6.21 -5.38 -7.30
N TYR A 133 6.82 -6.43 -7.85
CA TYR A 133 8.27 -6.44 -8.13
C TYR A 133 8.68 -5.38 -9.15
N LEU A 134 7.95 -5.25 -10.27
CA LEU A 134 8.27 -4.23 -11.27
C LEU A 134 8.22 -2.83 -10.67
N ILE A 135 7.16 -2.52 -9.91
CA ILE A 135 7.03 -1.24 -9.22
C ILE A 135 8.17 -1.03 -8.21
N GLY A 136 8.51 -2.06 -7.41
CA GLY A 136 9.62 -2.02 -6.47
C GLY A 136 10.97 -1.69 -7.13
N VAL A 137 11.29 -2.34 -8.24
CA VAL A 137 12.52 -2.09 -9.02
C VAL A 137 12.56 -0.65 -9.55
N PHE A 138 11.44 -0.14 -10.10
CA PHE A 138 11.37 1.25 -10.56
C PHE A 138 11.62 2.24 -9.42
N ILE A 139 11.03 2.01 -8.25
CA ILE A 139 11.21 2.88 -7.09
C ILE A 139 12.66 2.86 -6.63
N PHE A 140 13.26 1.67 -6.51
CA PHE A 140 14.65 1.54 -6.11
C PHE A 140 15.57 2.28 -7.08
N ALA A 141 15.33 2.14 -8.40
CA ALA A 141 16.04 2.88 -9.42
C ALA A 141 15.87 4.40 -9.28
N THR A 142 14.67 4.90 -8.95
CA THR A 142 14.43 6.34 -8.72
C THR A 142 15.05 6.88 -7.44
N ILE A 143 15.35 6.02 -6.46
CA ILE A 143 15.99 6.43 -5.20
C ILE A 143 17.51 6.48 -5.36
N VAL A 144 18.08 5.54 -6.12
CA VAL A 144 19.53 5.44 -6.35
C VAL A 144 20.01 6.37 -7.47
N GLY A 145 19.20 6.59 -8.51
CA GLY A 145 19.50 7.47 -9.64
C GLY A 145 19.27 8.95 -9.34
#